data_AF-A0A6C7EAJ2-F1
#
_entry.id   AF-A0A6C7EAJ2-F1
#
_cell.length_a   1.000
_cell.length_b   1.000
_cell.length_c   1.000
_cell.angle_alpha   90.00
_cell.angle_beta   90.00
_cell.angle_gamma   90.00
#
_symmetry.space_group_name_H-M   'P 1'
#
loop_
_entity.id
_entity.type
_entity.pdbx_description
1 polymer ?
#
loop_
_entity_poly.entity_id
_entity_poly.type
_entity_poly.pdbx_seq_one_letter_code
_entity_poly.pdbx_strand_id
1 'polypeptide(L)'
;MMPARTVADARQVLDDYTPTLTPEARKQWTSEIASAEAEMRDRGMAAVDRMTDEHVPAARAISETLATTRDEARQLTDDIRSGRISDTDAAARLEQLRSQVRRSRTAGETLTAKADAIDAIEADPIAHAEAMAARFPAARLLHNFSF
;
A
#
# COMPACT_ATOMS: atom_id res chain seq x y z
N MET A 1 -7.13 -34.86 -3.11
CA MET A 1 -6.55 -33.53 -2.80
C MET A 1 -7.71 -32.63 -2.40
N MET A 2 -7.84 -32.27 -1.13
CA MET A 2 -8.95 -31.42 -0.69
C MET A 2 -8.75 -29.99 -1.22
N PRO A 3 -9.79 -29.31 -1.71
CA PRO A 3 -9.67 -27.93 -2.18
C PRO A 3 -9.23 -27.03 -1.02
N ALA A 4 -8.20 -26.22 -1.25
CA ALA A 4 -7.74 -25.23 -0.30
C ALA A 4 -8.87 -24.23 -0.02
N ARG A 5 -9.34 -24.15 1.23
CA ARG A 5 -10.41 -23.26 1.69
C ARG A 5 -9.79 -21.95 2.21
N THR A 6 -10.42 -20.81 1.93
CA THR A 6 -10.02 -19.52 2.51
C THR A 6 -10.39 -19.46 4.00
N VAL A 7 -9.95 -18.42 4.73
CA VAL A 7 -10.38 -18.23 6.12
C VAL A 7 -11.86 -17.86 6.16
N ALA A 8 -12.34 -17.09 5.18
CA ALA A 8 -13.77 -16.86 4.98
C ALA A 8 -14.56 -18.16 4.77
N ASP A 9 -14.06 -19.09 3.96
CA ASP A 9 -14.69 -20.41 3.76
C ASP A 9 -14.67 -21.23 5.06
N ALA A 10 -13.58 -21.17 5.83
CA ALA A 10 -13.48 -21.87 7.12
C ALA A 10 -14.46 -21.33 8.15
N ARG A 11 -14.69 -20.00 8.19
CA ARG A 11 -15.72 -19.36 9.02
C ARG A 11 -17.12 -19.81 8.62
N GLN A 12 -17.42 -19.78 7.33
CA GLN A 12 -18.70 -20.22 6.79
C GLN A 12 -18.99 -21.69 7.18
N VAL A 13 -17.99 -22.56 7.02
CA VAL A 13 -18.12 -23.98 7.41
C VAL A 13 -18.28 -24.13 8.92
N LEU A 14 -17.57 -23.36 9.74
CA LEU A 14 -17.78 -23.40 11.19
C LEU A 14 -19.23 -23.00 11.55
N ASP A 15 -19.76 -21.94 10.94
CA ASP A 15 -21.13 -21.48 11.19
C ASP A 15 -22.19 -22.51 10.74
N ASP A 16 -22.01 -23.09 9.56
CA ASP A 16 -22.90 -24.11 9.00
C ASP A 16 -22.96 -25.38 9.87
N TYR A 17 -21.83 -25.79 10.46
CA TYR A 17 -21.72 -26.99 11.28
C TYR A 17 -21.88 -26.75 12.79
N THR A 18 -21.85 -25.49 13.25
CA THR A 18 -21.99 -25.10 14.67
C THR A 18 -23.15 -25.79 15.40
N PRO A 19 -24.35 -25.98 14.81
CA PRO A 19 -25.46 -26.66 15.50
C PRO A 19 -25.21 -28.14 15.81
N THR A 20 -24.26 -28.77 15.11
CA THR A 20 -23.97 -30.21 15.18
C THR A 20 -22.67 -30.55 15.90
N LEU A 21 -21.83 -29.55 16.19
CA LEU A 21 -20.52 -29.75 16.81
C LEU A 21 -20.64 -29.86 18.34
N THR A 22 -19.76 -30.68 18.92
CA THR A 22 -19.57 -30.67 20.37
C THR A 22 -18.91 -29.36 20.81
N PRO A 23 -19.10 -28.93 22.07
CA PRO A 23 -18.44 -27.73 22.59
C PRO A 23 -16.92 -27.77 22.45
N GLU A 24 -16.27 -28.92 22.66
CA GLU A 24 -14.83 -29.08 22.47
C GLU A 24 -14.40 -28.91 21.02
N ALA A 25 -15.10 -29.55 20.07
CA ALA A 25 -14.79 -29.45 18.64
C ALA A 25 -14.96 -28.02 18.13
N ARG A 26 -16.05 -27.35 18.56
CA ARG A 26 -16.28 -25.94 18.25
C ARG A 26 -15.15 -25.05 18.78
N LYS A 27 -14.73 -25.24 20.03
CA LYS A 27 -13.64 -24.47 20.65
C LYS A 27 -12.31 -24.68 19.90
N GLN A 28 -12.00 -25.91 19.51
CA GLN A 28 -10.80 -26.22 18.75
C GLN A 28 -10.81 -25.51 17.39
N TRP A 29 -11.90 -25.64 16.63
CA TRP A 29 -12.01 -25.01 15.30
C TRP A 29 -12.02 -23.49 15.36
N THR A 30 -12.69 -22.88 16.34
CA THR A 30 -12.59 -21.43 16.56
C THR A 30 -11.15 -21.01 16.81
N SER A 31 -10.37 -21.79 17.57
CA SER A 31 -8.96 -21.49 17.83
C SER A 31 -8.09 -21.61 16.58
N GLU A 32 -8.32 -22.63 15.76
CA GLU A 32 -7.58 -22.83 14.50
C GLU A 32 -7.86 -21.70 13.50
N ILE A 33 -9.13 -21.30 13.37
CA ILE A 33 -9.53 -20.16 12.51
C ILE A 33 -8.94 -18.85 13.04
N ALA A 34 -8.98 -18.61 14.36
CA ALA A 34 -8.40 -17.40 14.94
C ALA A 34 -6.88 -17.33 14.72
N SER A 35 -6.18 -18.46 14.79
CA SER A 35 -4.74 -18.51 14.47
C SER A 35 -4.47 -18.21 13.00
N ALA A 36 -5.30 -18.71 12.09
CA ALA A 36 -5.21 -18.43 10.67
C ALA A 36 -5.47 -16.94 10.37
N GLU A 37 -6.50 -16.36 10.98
CA GLU A 37 -6.82 -14.93 10.87
C GLU A 37 -5.64 -14.04 11.33
N ALA A 38 -5.00 -14.41 12.44
CA ALA A 38 -3.84 -13.69 12.94
C ALA A 38 -2.68 -13.71 11.93
N GLU A 39 -2.35 -14.89 11.37
CA GLU A 39 -1.28 -14.99 10.39
C GLU A 39 -1.59 -14.23 9.08
N MET A 40 -2.85 -14.28 8.62
CA MET A 40 -3.27 -13.53 7.43
C MET A 40 -3.21 -12.02 7.66
N ARG A 41 -3.63 -11.56 8.84
CA ARG A 41 -3.50 -10.17 9.25
C ARG A 41 -2.04 -9.73 9.25
N ASP A 42 -1.15 -10.52 9.85
CA ASP A 42 0.29 -10.21 9.90
C ASP A 42 0.89 -10.11 8.49
N ARG A 43 0.49 -10.98 7.56
CA ARG A 43 0.94 -10.89 6.15
C ARG A 43 0.41 -9.65 5.43
N GLY A 44 -0.86 -9.29 5.66
CA GLY A 44 -1.44 -8.05 5.14
C GLY A 44 -0.67 -6.83 5.64
N MET A 45 -0.42 -6.77 6.94
CA MET A 45 0.36 -5.67 7.55
C MET A 45 1.83 -5.67 7.10
N ALA A 46 2.46 -6.82 6.90
CA ALA A 46 3.80 -6.89 6.32
C ALA A 46 3.86 -6.40 4.86
N ALA A 47 2.73 -6.37 4.13
CA ALA A 47 2.65 -5.69 2.84
C ALA A 47 2.60 -4.17 3.00
N VAL A 48 1.83 -3.67 3.98
CA VAL A 48 1.80 -2.25 4.36
C VAL A 48 3.19 -1.76 4.75
N ASP A 49 3.91 -2.48 5.60
CA ASP A 49 5.26 -2.08 6.05
C ASP A 49 6.21 -1.92 4.85
N ARG A 50 6.24 -2.91 3.95
CA ARG A 50 7.09 -2.86 2.74
C ARG A 50 6.72 -1.69 1.82
N MET A 51 5.42 -1.46 1.61
CA MET A 51 4.96 -0.33 0.80
C MET A 51 5.31 1.01 1.46
N THR A 52 5.18 1.11 2.77
CA THR A 52 5.49 2.31 3.55
C THR A 52 6.98 2.63 3.51
N ASP A 53 7.83 1.61 3.72
CA ASP A 53 9.29 1.75 3.65
C ASP A 53 9.77 2.23 2.27
N GLU A 54 9.13 1.77 1.19
CA GLU A 54 9.46 2.19 -0.16
C GLU A 54 8.93 3.61 -0.47
N HIS A 55 7.68 3.89 -0.11
CA HIS A 55 6.95 5.04 -0.64
C HIS A 55 7.03 6.30 0.25
N VAL A 56 7.22 6.17 1.56
CA VAL A 56 7.35 7.33 2.46
C VAL A 56 8.62 8.15 2.15
N PRO A 57 9.82 7.54 1.98
CA PRO A 57 11.00 8.30 1.58
C PRO A 57 10.83 8.97 0.21
N ALA A 58 10.19 8.31 -0.74
CA ALA A 58 9.91 8.87 -2.06
C ALA A 58 8.98 10.10 -1.98
N ALA A 59 7.95 10.06 -1.14
CA ALA A 59 7.04 11.18 -0.92
C ALA A 59 7.76 12.40 -0.31
N ARG A 60 8.66 12.15 0.64
CA ARG A 60 9.51 13.19 1.23
C ARG A 60 10.42 13.83 0.18
N ALA A 61 11.11 13.01 -0.62
CA ALA A 61 12.00 13.50 -1.68
C ALA A 61 11.27 14.37 -2.73
N ILE A 62 10.04 14.02 -3.10
CA ILE A 62 9.21 14.83 -4.00
C ILE A 62 8.84 16.16 -3.35
N SER A 63 8.45 16.14 -2.08
CA SER A 63 8.09 17.34 -1.33
C SER A 63 9.28 18.30 -1.21
N GLU A 64 10.46 17.77 -0.90
CA GLU A 64 11.72 18.52 -0.88
C GLU A 64 12.04 19.11 -2.25
N THR A 65 11.95 18.30 -3.32
CA THR A 65 12.18 18.77 -4.69
C THR A 65 11.25 19.92 -5.06
N LEU A 66 9.95 19.81 -4.76
CA LEU A 66 8.97 20.86 -5.03
C LEU A 66 9.25 22.14 -4.22
N ALA A 67 9.70 22.01 -2.97
CA ALA A 67 10.11 23.14 -2.14
C ALA A 67 11.34 23.84 -2.73
N THR A 68 12.37 23.08 -3.11
CA THR A 68 13.56 23.60 -3.79
C THR A 68 13.19 24.29 -5.10
N THR A 69 12.37 23.67 -5.95
CA THR A 69 11.93 24.28 -7.22
C THR A 69 11.13 25.57 -6.98
N ARG A 70 10.31 25.64 -5.93
CA ARG A 70 9.61 26.88 -5.53
C ARG A 70 10.60 27.97 -5.13
N ASP A 71 11.61 27.63 -4.35
CA ASP A 71 12.59 28.59 -3.86
C ASP A 71 13.51 29.05 -5.01
N GLU A 72 13.89 28.16 -5.94
CA GLU A 72 14.56 28.52 -7.19
C GLU A 72 13.71 29.42 -8.09
N ALA A 73 12.40 29.20 -8.17
CA ALA A 73 11.50 30.07 -8.93
C ALA A 73 11.41 31.48 -8.33
N ARG A 74 11.45 31.60 -7.00
CA ARG A 74 11.52 32.90 -6.31
C ARG A 74 12.84 33.59 -6.61
N GLN A 75 13.96 32.86 -6.50
CA GLN A 75 15.28 33.40 -6.83
C GLN A 75 15.35 33.90 -8.28
N LEU A 76 14.81 33.12 -9.22
CA LEU A 76 14.74 33.51 -10.63
C LEU A 76 13.94 34.80 -10.83
N THR A 77 12.84 34.96 -10.10
CA THR A 77 12.03 36.20 -10.15
C THR A 77 12.83 37.41 -9.68
N ASP A 78 13.60 37.25 -8.59
CA ASP A 78 14.46 38.32 -8.07
C ASP A 78 15.63 38.63 -9.02
N ASP A 79 16.20 37.62 -9.67
CA ASP A 79 17.28 37.77 -10.65
C ASP A 79 16.80 38.54 -11.90
N ILE A 80 15.60 38.22 -12.40
CA ILE A 80 14.95 38.95 -13.50
C ILE A 80 14.73 40.41 -13.09
N ARG A 81 14.14 40.64 -11.91
CA ARG A 81 13.83 42.00 -11.44
C ARG A 81 15.06 42.87 -11.21
N SER A 82 16.17 42.26 -10.78
CA SER A 82 17.45 42.93 -10.55
C SER A 82 18.31 43.05 -11.81
N GLY A 83 17.89 42.49 -12.95
CA GLY A 83 18.66 42.49 -14.19
C GLY A 83 19.95 41.66 -14.13
N ARG A 84 20.04 40.71 -13.17
CA ARG A 84 21.22 39.85 -12.98
C ARG A 84 21.27 38.67 -13.96
N ILE A 85 20.19 38.44 -14.69
CA ILE A 85 20.04 37.36 -15.68
C ILE A 85 19.48 37.93 -16.98
N SER A 86 19.89 37.36 -18.11
CA SER A 86 19.32 37.71 -19.41
C SER A 86 17.93 37.10 -19.57
N ASP A 87 17.07 37.71 -20.41
CA ASP A 87 15.74 37.16 -20.68
C ASP A 87 15.79 35.76 -21.29
N THR A 88 16.79 35.47 -22.12
CA THR A 88 17.00 34.16 -22.74
C THR A 88 17.35 33.09 -21.70
N ASP A 89 18.27 33.40 -20.78
CA ASP A 89 18.66 32.48 -19.71
C ASP A 89 17.51 32.29 -18.72
N ALA A 90 16.75 33.36 -18.43
CA ALA A 90 15.57 33.30 -17.59
C ALA A 90 14.48 32.41 -18.18
N ALA A 91 14.22 32.50 -19.49
CA ALA A 91 13.26 31.65 -20.17
C ALA A 91 13.68 30.16 -20.13
N ALA A 92 14.96 29.87 -20.36
CA ALA A 92 15.50 28.52 -20.27
C ALA A 92 15.38 27.95 -18.85
N ARG A 93 15.73 28.74 -17.83
CA ARG A 93 15.61 28.34 -16.41
C ARG A 93 14.16 28.11 -16.01
N LEU A 94 13.24 28.96 -16.45
CA LEU A 94 11.82 28.79 -16.20
C LEU A 94 11.28 27.47 -16.78
N GLU A 95 11.69 27.11 -17.99
CA GLU A 95 11.25 25.86 -18.60
C GLU A 95 11.83 24.64 -17.87
N GLN A 96 13.07 24.71 -17.40
CA GLN A 96 13.66 23.67 -16.55
C GLN A 96 12.85 23.48 -15.26
N LEU A 97 12.51 24.56 -14.55
CA LEU A 97 11.71 24.51 -13.32
C LEU A 97 10.31 23.94 -13.60
N ARG A 98 9.66 24.37 -14.69
CA ARG A 98 8.35 23.80 -15.11
C ARG A 98 8.43 22.31 -15.40
N SER A 99 9.48 21.88 -16.08
CA SER A 99 9.73 20.46 -16.35
C SER A 99 9.96 19.65 -15.08
N GLN A 100 10.69 20.18 -14.10
CA GLN A 100 10.84 19.57 -12.79
C GLN A 100 9.49 19.46 -12.06
N VAL A 101 8.69 20.54 -11.99
CA VAL A 101 7.36 20.50 -11.36
C VAL A 101 6.47 19.44 -11.99
N ARG A 102 6.43 19.34 -13.33
CA ARG A 102 5.61 18.34 -14.02
C ARG A 102 6.01 16.91 -13.65
N ARG A 103 7.31 16.62 -13.63
CA ARG A 103 7.83 15.30 -13.24
C ARG A 103 7.51 14.98 -11.78
N SER A 104 7.76 15.92 -10.86
CA SER A 104 7.46 15.74 -9.43
C SER A 104 5.97 15.58 -9.15
N ARG A 105 5.09 16.28 -9.87
CA ARG A 105 3.63 16.09 -9.75
C ARG A 105 3.18 14.71 -10.22
N THR A 106 3.66 14.26 -11.38
CA THR A 106 3.33 12.92 -11.90
C THR A 106 3.79 11.83 -10.93
N ALA A 107 4.99 11.98 -10.35
CA ALA A 107 5.49 11.07 -9.34
C ALA A 107 4.64 11.14 -8.05
N GLY A 108 4.20 12.32 -7.64
CA GLY A 108 3.31 12.53 -6.50
C GLY A 108 1.95 11.85 -6.67
N GLU A 109 1.31 11.98 -7.83
CA GLU A 109 0.05 11.30 -8.15
C GLU A 109 0.18 9.77 -8.05
N THR A 110 1.31 9.23 -8.49
CA THR A 110 1.60 7.79 -8.35
C THR A 110 1.68 7.38 -6.88
N LEU A 111 2.29 8.20 -6.03
CA LEU A 111 2.39 7.92 -4.59
C LEU A 111 1.05 8.08 -3.86
N THR A 112 0.19 9.02 -4.26
CA THR A 112 -1.17 9.12 -3.73
C THR A 112 -1.96 7.83 -3.98
N ALA A 113 -1.91 7.29 -5.19
CA ALA A 113 -2.55 6.01 -5.49
C ALA A 113 -1.97 4.82 -4.68
N LYS A 114 -0.70 4.91 -4.25
CA LYS A 114 -0.08 3.93 -3.35
C LYS A 114 -0.51 4.10 -1.90
N ALA A 115 -0.73 5.34 -1.45
CA ALA A 115 -1.30 5.61 -0.14
C ALA A 115 -2.74 5.05 -0.04
N ASP A 116 -3.57 5.29 -1.06
CA ASP A 116 -4.92 4.70 -1.13
C ASP A 116 -4.89 3.16 -1.05
N ALA A 117 -3.88 2.55 -1.66
CA ALA A 117 -3.68 1.10 -1.60
C ALA A 117 -3.24 0.61 -0.20
N ILE A 118 -2.41 1.39 0.51
CA ILE A 118 -2.05 1.11 1.91
C ILE A 118 -3.31 1.18 2.78
N ASP A 119 -4.07 2.27 2.68
CA ASP A 119 -5.30 2.47 3.46
C ASP A 119 -6.31 1.33 3.23
N ALA A 120 -6.44 0.85 1.99
CA ALA A 120 -7.28 -0.29 1.66
C ALA A 120 -6.82 -1.60 2.33
N ILE A 121 -5.50 -1.82 2.45
CA ILE A 121 -4.95 -3.00 3.13
C ILE A 121 -5.11 -2.88 4.65
N GLU A 122 -4.89 -1.70 5.22
CA GLU A 122 -5.09 -1.46 6.66
C GLU A 122 -6.56 -1.63 7.08
N ALA A 123 -7.50 -1.26 6.21
CA ALA A 123 -8.93 -1.44 6.44
C ALA A 123 -9.36 -2.92 6.45
N ASP A 124 -8.79 -3.76 5.57
CA ASP A 124 -9.06 -5.20 5.54
C ASP A 124 -7.83 -6.04 5.12
N PRO A 125 -6.91 -6.32 6.06
CA PRO A 125 -5.66 -7.02 5.75
C PRO A 125 -5.88 -8.49 5.43
N ILE A 126 -6.96 -9.10 5.94
CA ILE A 126 -7.31 -10.50 5.67
C ILE A 126 -7.80 -10.65 4.23
N ALA A 127 -8.73 -9.80 3.78
CA ALA A 127 -9.21 -9.82 2.40
C ALA A 127 -8.08 -9.57 1.39
N HIS A 128 -7.13 -8.68 1.71
CA HIS A 128 -5.94 -8.49 0.89
C HIS A 128 -5.10 -9.77 0.79
N ALA A 129 -4.80 -10.41 1.93
CA ALA A 129 -4.03 -11.64 1.96
C ALA A 129 -4.74 -12.80 1.22
N GLU A 130 -6.07 -12.89 1.33
CA GLU A 130 -6.89 -13.87 0.58
C GLU A 130 -6.83 -13.61 -0.94
N ALA A 131 -6.98 -12.36 -1.37
CA ALA A 131 -6.89 -11.99 -2.78
C ALA A 131 -5.50 -12.30 -3.37
N MET A 132 -4.44 -12.04 -2.61
CA MET A 132 -3.07 -12.40 -2.97
C MET A 132 -2.89 -13.91 -3.09
N ALA A 133 -3.41 -14.68 -2.14
CA ALA A 133 -3.39 -16.14 -2.16
C ALA A 133 -4.23 -16.74 -3.30
N ALA A 134 -5.33 -16.09 -3.70
CA ALA A 134 -6.13 -16.49 -4.86
C ALA A 134 -5.34 -16.29 -6.16
N ARG A 135 -4.67 -15.14 -6.30
CA ARG A 135 -3.90 -14.76 -7.49
C ARG A 135 -2.56 -15.50 -7.60
N PHE A 136 -1.95 -15.83 -6.47
CA PHE A 136 -0.69 -16.55 -6.38
C PHE A 136 -0.87 -17.78 -5.46
N PRO A 137 -1.22 -18.94 -6.02
CA PRO A 137 -1.48 -20.15 -5.22
C PRO A 137 -0.31 -20.58 -4.33
N ALA A 138 0.93 -20.24 -4.70
CA ALA A 138 2.13 -20.48 -3.89
C ALA A 138 2.19 -19.64 -2.60
N ALA A 139 1.43 -18.54 -2.52
CA ALA A 139 1.29 -17.71 -1.34
C ALA A 139 0.14 -18.16 -0.42
N ARG A 140 -0.64 -19.19 -0.82
CA ARG A 140 -1.72 -19.73 0.01
C ARG A 140 -1.17 -20.32 1.28
N LEU A 141 -1.74 -19.88 2.40
CA LEU A 141 -1.71 -20.66 3.62
C LEU A 141 -2.65 -21.84 3.46
N LEU A 142 -2.07 -23.03 3.34
CA LEU A 142 -2.83 -24.26 3.45
C LEU A 142 -3.08 -24.52 4.94
N HIS A 143 -4.15 -23.95 5.47
CA HIS A 143 -4.67 -24.41 6.74
C HIS A 143 -5.38 -25.75 6.49
N ASN A 144 -4.76 -26.83 6.95
CA ASN A 144 -5.39 -28.14 6.97
C ASN A 144 -6.45 -28.14 8.08
N PHE A 145 -7.64 -27.63 7.77
CA PHE A 145 -8.81 -27.85 8.60
C PHE A 145 -9.26 -29.29 8.39
N SER A 146 -8.98 -30.18 9.36
CA SER A 146 -9.53 -31.53 9.36
C SER A 146 -10.96 -31.48 9.90
N PHE A 147 -11.93 -31.60 9.01
CA PHE A 147 -13.36 -31.74 9.34
C PHE A 147 -13.70 -33.22 9.55
#